data_AF-A0A8T9QGZ6-F1
#
_entry.id   AF-A0A8T9QGZ6-F1
#
_cell.length_a   1.000
_cell.length_b   1.000
_cell.length_c   1.000
_cell.angle_alpha   90.00
_cell.angle_beta   90.00
_cell.angle_gamma   90.00
#
_symmetry.space_group_name_H-M   'P 1'
#
loop_
_entity.id
_entity.type
_entity.pdbx_description
1 polymer ?
#
loop_
_entity_poly.entity_id
_entity_poly.type
_entity_poly.pdbx_seq_one_letter_code
_entity_poly.pdbx_strand_id
1 'polypeptide(L)'
;MATPALLSQLLTLGQALEDTPARGEDGSTGPLEQARTFVLTHLRQEPRVPYRADELLELLAPSPHIHWSWAEERELVLESLTMLHQLWRR
;
A
#
# COMPACT_ATOMS: atom_id res chain seq x y z
N MET A 1 -13.90 3.25 11.17
CA MET A 1 -13.65 4.69 10.90
C MET A 1 -12.19 4.97 11.17
N ALA A 2 -11.47 5.49 10.19
CA ALA A 2 -10.06 5.85 10.35
C ALA A 2 -9.90 7.09 11.22
N THR A 3 -8.84 7.12 12.02
CA THR A 3 -8.47 8.31 12.76
C THR A 3 -7.79 9.33 11.83
N PRO A 4 -7.85 10.63 12.14
CA PRO A 4 -7.14 11.65 11.35
C PRO A 4 -5.63 11.36 11.27
N ALA A 5 -5.05 10.73 12.29
CA ALA A 5 -3.64 10.32 12.28
C ALA A 5 -3.35 9.26 11.20
N LEU A 6 -4.22 8.25 11.03
CA LEU A 6 -4.07 7.23 9.99
C LEU A 6 -4.22 7.80 8.59
N LEU A 7 -5.14 8.75 8.40
CA LEU A 7 -5.31 9.43 7.12
C LEU A 7 -4.07 10.26 6.76
N SER A 8 -3.51 11.00 7.72
CA SER A 8 -2.24 11.72 7.51
C SER A 8 -1.10 10.77 7.17
N GLN A 9 -0.98 9.64 7.88
CA GLN A 9 0.05 8.64 7.61
C GLN A 9 -0.08 8.03 6.21
N LEU A 10 -1.31 7.71 5.78
CA LEU A 10 -1.59 7.23 4.42
C LEU A 10 -1.09 8.21 3.37
N LEU A 11 -1.40 9.50 3.53
CA LEU A 11 -0.97 10.53 2.58
C LEU A 11 0.55 10.71 2.57
N THR A 12 1.19 10.69 3.75
CA THR A 12 2.65 10.77 3.86
C THR A 12 3.34 9.59 3.16
N LEU A 13 2.81 8.37 3.32
CA LEU A 13 3.34 7.19 2.66
C LEU A 13 3.16 7.24 1.13
N GLY A 14 2.00 7.68 0.66
CA GLY A 14 1.74 7.87 -0.77
C GLY A 14 2.72 8.86 -1.38
N GLN A 15 2.88 10.03 -0.76
CA GLN A 15 3.81 11.06 -1.23
C GLN A 15 5.27 10.57 -1.23
N ALA A 16 5.71 9.94 -0.13
CA ALA A 16 7.07 9.42 -0.02
C ALA A 16 7.37 8.36 -1.09
N LEU A 17 6.39 7.50 -1.40
CA LEU A 17 6.52 6.49 -2.43
C LEU A 17 6.54 7.11 -3.84
N GLU A 18 5.77 8.18 -4.06
CA GLU A 18 5.78 8.89 -5.33
C GLU A 18 7.10 9.60 -5.62
N ASP A 19 7.69 10.21 -4.59
CA ASP A 19 8.94 10.96 -4.65
C ASP A 19 10.19 10.07 -4.69
N THR A 20 10.05 8.79 -4.33
CA THR A 20 11.19 7.86 -4.31
C THR A 20 11.55 7.41 -5.72
N PRO A 21 12.79 7.64 -6.18
CA PRO A 21 13.26 7.07 -7.44
C PRO A 21 13.55 5.56 -7.26
N ALA A 22 13.25 4.76 -8.30
CA ALA A 22 13.34 3.29 -8.30
C ALA A 22 14.69 2.67 -7.88
N ARG A 23 15.75 3.49 -7.77
CA ARG A 23 17.12 3.07 -7.46
C ARG A 23 17.56 3.46 -6.03
N GLY A 24 16.67 4.06 -5.23
CA GLY A 24 17.01 4.62 -3.91
C GLY A 24 16.64 3.77 -2.70
N GLU A 25 15.98 2.62 -2.88
CA GLU A 25 15.55 1.78 -1.76
C GLU A 25 16.56 0.67 -1.46
N ASP A 26 17.43 0.93 -0.48
CA ASP A 26 18.23 -0.12 0.15
C ASP A 26 17.47 -0.69 1.36
N GLY A 27 16.87 -1.87 1.17
CA GLY A 27 16.44 -2.76 2.24
C GLY A 27 15.02 -2.58 2.78
N SER A 28 14.70 -3.42 3.79
CA SER A 28 13.37 -3.64 4.40
C SER A 28 12.76 -2.45 5.15
N THR A 29 13.32 -1.25 4.98
CA THR A 29 12.88 0.00 5.61
C THR A 29 12.52 1.09 4.58
N GLY A 30 12.57 0.77 3.28
CA GLY A 30 12.18 1.69 2.21
C GLY A 30 10.70 2.09 2.27
N PRO A 31 10.34 3.29 1.75
CA PRO A 31 8.96 3.75 1.68
C PRO A 31 7.98 2.76 1.04
N LEU A 32 8.39 1.96 0.05
CA LEU A 32 7.59 0.91 -0.57
C LEU A 32 7.23 -0.19 0.42
N GLU A 33 8.20 -0.71 1.18
CA GLU A 33 7.97 -1.74 2.20
C GLU A 33 7.04 -1.21 3.32
N GLN A 34 7.27 0.03 3.75
CA GLN A 34 6.44 0.68 4.77
C GLN A 34 5.00 0.86 4.27
N ALA A 35 4.82 1.32 3.04
CA ALA A 35 3.51 1.51 2.43
C ALA A 35 2.79 0.18 2.19
N ARG A 36 3.49 -0.85 1.71
CA ARG A 36 2.95 -2.21 1.54
C ARG A 36 2.48 -2.78 2.87
N THR A 37 3.31 -2.70 3.91
CA THR A 37 2.97 -3.18 5.26
C THR A 37 1.75 -2.44 5.80
N PHE A 38 1.71 -1.12 5.63
CA PHE A 38 0.58 -0.28 6.05
C PHE A 38 -0.72 -0.72 5.37
N VAL A 39 -0.72 -0.87 4.05
CA VAL A 39 -1.86 -1.32 3.27
C VAL A 39 -2.30 -2.72 3.71
N LEU A 40 -1.40 -3.70 3.77
CA LEU A 40 -1.74 -5.07 4.16
C LEU A 40 -2.34 -5.15 5.56
N THR A 41 -1.87 -4.30 6.48
CA THR A 41 -2.38 -4.24 7.85
C THR A 41 -3.80 -3.69 7.90
N HIS A 42 -4.05 -2.59 7.20
CA HIS A 42 -5.30 -1.84 7.32
C HIS A 42 -6.39 -2.35 6.37
N LEU A 43 -6.05 -2.67 5.13
CA LEU A 43 -7.03 -3.14 4.15
C LEU A 43 -7.64 -4.49 4.56
N ARG A 44 -6.88 -5.38 5.22
CA ARG A 44 -7.40 -6.63 5.80
C ARG A 44 -8.37 -6.43 6.97
N GLN A 45 -8.31 -5.29 7.64
CA GLN A 45 -9.19 -4.98 8.76
C GLN A 45 -10.51 -4.34 8.30
N GLU A 46 -10.61 -3.96 7.03
CA GLU A 46 -11.82 -3.35 6.50
C GLU A 46 -12.93 -4.40 6.34
N PRO A 47 -14.10 -4.21 6.99
CA PRO A 47 -15.17 -5.22 7.03
C PRO A 47 -15.90 -5.39 5.69
N ARG A 48 -15.71 -4.46 4.75
CA ARG A 48 -16.30 -4.47 3.41
C ARG A 48 -15.26 -4.03 2.40
N VAL A 49 -14.39 -4.95 2.03
CA VAL A 49 -13.45 -4.77 0.93
C VAL A 49 -14.17 -5.03 -0.41
N PRO A 50 -14.03 -4.15 -1.42
CA PRO A 50 -14.44 -4.47 -2.78
C PRO A 50 -13.57 -5.61 -3.32
N TYR A 51 -14.07 -6.36 -4.30
CA TYR A 51 -13.33 -7.47 -4.92
C TYR A 51 -11.91 -7.09 -5.36
N ARG A 52 -11.72 -5.86 -5.86
CA ARG A 52 -10.39 -5.35 -6.23
C ARG A 52 -9.42 -5.22 -5.03
N ALA A 53 -9.91 -4.91 -3.84
CA ALA A 53 -9.07 -4.86 -2.64
C ALA A 53 -8.57 -6.26 -2.26
N ASP A 54 -9.38 -7.30 -2.42
CA ASP A 54 -8.95 -8.69 -2.19
C ASP A 54 -7.86 -9.10 -3.19
N GLU A 55 -8.03 -8.80 -4.48
CA GLU A 55 -6.96 -9.04 -5.48
C GLU A 55 -5.65 -8.32 -5.09
N LEU A 56 -5.73 -7.06 -4.68
CA LEU A 56 -4.55 -6.30 -4.27
C LEU A 56 -3.87 -6.90 -3.03
N LEU A 57 -4.64 -7.42 -2.07
CA LEU A 57 -4.09 -8.12 -0.91
C LEU A 57 -3.36 -9.41 -1.30
N GLU A 58 -3.85 -10.14 -2.30
CA GLU A 58 -3.19 -11.34 -2.82
C GLU A 58 -1.90 -11.00 -3.59
N LEU A 59 -1.95 -9.99 -4.47
CA LEU A 59 -0.82 -9.57 -5.30
C LEU A 59 0.32 -8.95 -4.47
N LEU A 60 -0.01 -8.25 -3.37
CA LEU A 60 0.96 -7.63 -2.47
C LEU A 60 1.41 -8.55 -1.32
N ALA A 61 0.75 -9.69 -1.11
CA ALA A 61 1.21 -10.64 -0.12
C ALA A 61 2.59 -11.20 -0.50
N PRO A 62 3.53 -11.35 0.46
CA PRO A 62 4.83 -11.92 0.17
C PRO A 62 4.65 -13.34 -0.37
N SER A 63 5.01 -13.55 -1.63
CA SER A 63 4.86 -14.82 -2.34
C SER A 63 6.18 -15.23 -2.99
N PRO A 64 6.63 -16.49 -2.82
CA PRO A 64 7.85 -16.98 -3.46
C PRO A 64 7.71 -17.15 -4.98
N HIS A 65 6.50 -16.98 -5.53
CA HIS A 65 6.20 -17.18 -6.95
C HIS A 65 5.92 -15.87 -7.69
N ILE A 66 5.80 -14.76 -6.97
CA ILE A 66 5.51 -13.45 -7.54
C ILE A 66 6.72 -12.57 -7.32
N HIS A 67 7.35 -12.17 -8.43
CA HIS A 67 8.50 -11.28 -8.44
C HIS A 67 8.13 -10.03 -9.21
N TRP A 68 7.64 -9.02 -8.50
CA TRP A 68 7.38 -7.71 -9.07
C TRP A 68 8.69 -6.96 -9.28
N SER A 69 8.75 -6.19 -10.38
CA SER A 69 9.69 -5.08 -10.43
C SER A 69 9.27 -4.01 -9.43
N TRP A 70 10.23 -3.19 -9.01
CA TRP A 70 9.95 -2.07 -8.10
C TRP A 70 8.83 -1.16 -8.61
N ALA A 71 8.78 -0.91 -9.92
CA ALA A 71 7.76 -0.07 -10.54
C ALA A 71 6.37 -0.69 -10.45
N GLU A 72 6.24 -1.98 -10.75
CA GLU A 72 4.97 -2.71 -10.66
C GLU A 72 4.47 -2.78 -9.22
N GLU A 73 5.37 -3.08 -8.28
CA GLU A 73 5.01 -3.13 -6.87
C GLU A 73 4.58 -1.76 -6.35
N ARG A 74 5.29 -0.69 -6.74
CA ARG A 74 4.90 0.69 -6.42
C ARG A 74 3.50 1.01 -6.93
N GLU A 75 3.17 0.65 -8.16
CA GLU A 75 1.84 0.92 -8.73
C GLU A 75 0.74 0.20 -7.94
N LEU A 76 0.93 -1.08 -7.62
CA LEU A 76 0.00 -1.86 -6.80
C LEU A 76 -0.19 -1.27 -5.40
N VAL A 77 0.90 -0.83 -4.77
CA VAL A 77 0.84 -0.20 -3.44
C VAL A 77 0.12 1.16 -3.50
N LEU A 78 0.39 2.00 -4.50
CA LEU A 78 -0.29 3.29 -4.68
C LEU A 78 -1.79 3.12 -4.97
N GLU A 79 -2.15 2.13 -5.80
CA GLU A 79 -3.55 1.78 -6.04
C GLU A 79 -4.24 1.39 -4.72
N SER A 80 -3.57 0.57 -3.92
CA SER A 80 -4.11 0.09 -2.64
C SER A 80 -4.24 1.19 -1.60
N LEU A 81 -3.27 2.12 -1.51
CA LEU A 81 -3.37 3.31 -0.66
C LEU A 81 -4.56 4.19 -1.09
N THR A 82 -4.75 4.37 -2.39
CA THR A 82 -5.88 5.13 -2.93
C THR A 82 -7.21 4.47 -2.56
N MET A 83 -7.29 3.14 -2.68
CA MET A 83 -8.49 2.38 -2.31
C MET A 83 -8.79 2.49 -0.81
N LEU A 84 -7.78 2.32 0.04
CA LEU A 84 -7.92 2.45 1.49
C LEU A 84 -8.40 3.86 1.88
N HIS A 85 -7.87 4.90 1.22
CA HIS A 85 -8.31 6.28 1.43
C HIS A 85 -9.78 6.48 1.05
N GLN A 86 -10.24 5.89 -0.06
CA GLN A 86 -11.65 5.95 -0.47
C GLN A 86 -12.57 5.22 0.51
N LEU A 87 -12.15 4.05 1.01
CA LEU A 87 -12.92 3.28 1.99
C LEU A 87 -13.07 4.04 3.30
N TRP A 88 -12.01 4.70 3.75
CA TRP A 88 -12.02 5.46 5.01
C TRP A 88 -12.75 6.80 4.95
N ARG A 89 -12.89 7.38 3.76
CA ARG A 89 -13.66 8.62 3.55
C ARG A 89 -15.16 8.40 3.41
N ARG A 90 -15.59 7.16 3.25
CA ARG A 90 -17.00 6.79 3.10
C ARG A 90 -17.68 6.61 4.44
#